data_AF-A0A4Z0GZ44-F1
#
_entry.id   AF-A0A4Z0GZ44-F1
#
_cell.length_a   1.000
_cell.length_b   1.000
_cell.length_c   1.000
_cell.angle_alpha   90.00
_cell.angle_beta   90.00
_cell.angle_gamma   90.00
#
_symmetry.space_group_name_H-M   'P 1'
#
loop_
_entity.id
_entity.type
_entity.pdbx_description
1 polymer ?
#
loop_
_entity_poly.entity_id
_entity_poly.type
_entity_poly.pdbx_seq_one_letter_code
_entity_poly.pdbx_strand_id
1 'polypeptide(L)'
;MSNMSTLYNVCPVCHGSGKYEEYDDSKANMIVDHYERLNYAQGNTAWEMAVEETKFEKECGKCHGNGSVLNAEGQKMYQELKKHA
;
A
#
# COMPACT_ATOMS: atom_id res chain seq x y z
N MET A 1 32.49 -14.78 -8.04
CA MET A 1 31.41 -13.84 -7.68
C MET A 1 30.47 -14.59 -6.76
N SER A 2 30.54 -14.31 -5.46
CA SER A 2 29.65 -14.91 -4.48
C SER A 2 28.25 -14.39 -4.77
N ASN A 3 27.34 -15.26 -5.24
CA ASN A 3 25.92 -14.93 -5.28
C ASN A 3 25.48 -14.69 -3.83
N MET A 4 25.46 -13.42 -3.44
CA MET A 4 24.93 -12.98 -2.17
C MET A 4 23.43 -13.27 -2.26
N SER A 5 22.99 -14.44 -1.80
CA SER A 5 21.56 -14.74 -1.78
C SER A 5 20.93 -13.73 -0.83
N THR A 6 20.14 -12.81 -1.38
CA THR A 6 19.35 -11.92 -0.54
C THR A 6 18.30 -12.82 0.11
N LEU A 7 18.27 -12.92 1.45
CA LEU A 7 17.25 -13.68 2.20
C LEU A 7 15.82 -13.12 2.00
N TYR A 8 15.69 -12.03 1.26
CA TYR A 8 14.48 -11.30 1.00
C TYR A 8 14.23 -11.19 -0.50
N ASN A 9 12.96 -11.23 -0.86
CA ASN A 9 12.44 -10.87 -2.18
C ASN A 9 11.68 -9.54 -2.07
N VAL A 10 11.61 -8.81 -3.18
CA VAL A 10 10.67 -7.69 -3.32
C VAL A 10 9.25 -8.20 -3.06
N CYS A 11 8.48 -7.48 -2.25
CA CYS A 11 7.10 -7.86 -1.97
C CYS A 11 6.29 -7.83 -3.26
N PRO A 12 5.67 -8.94 -3.70
CA PRO A 12 5.00 -9.02 -4.99
C PRO A 12 3.68 -8.23 -5.02
N VAL A 13 3.18 -7.83 -3.86
CA VAL A 13 1.93 -7.07 -3.75
C VAL A 13 2.22 -5.57 -3.90
N CYS A 14 3.18 -5.02 -3.14
CA CYS A 14 3.52 -3.59 -3.16
C CYS A 14 4.68 -3.24 -4.08
N HIS A 15 5.25 -4.23 -4.77
CA HIS A 15 6.38 -4.07 -5.68
C HIS A 15 7.56 -3.28 -5.08
N GLY A 16 7.76 -3.38 -3.75
CA GLY A 16 8.86 -2.73 -3.06
C GLY A 16 8.51 -1.45 -2.30
N SER A 17 7.34 -0.85 -2.53
CA SER A 17 6.99 0.44 -1.91
C SER A 17 6.71 0.32 -0.40
N GLY A 18 6.26 -0.85 0.06
CA GLY A 18 5.78 -1.06 1.43
C GLY A 18 4.36 -0.53 1.69
N LYS A 19 3.74 0.14 0.72
CA LYS A 19 2.45 0.84 0.88
C LYS A 19 1.64 0.90 -0.40
N TYR A 20 0.35 1.17 -0.28
CA TYR A 20 -0.56 1.44 -1.39
C TYR A 20 -1.31 2.74 -1.16
N GLU A 21 -1.74 3.36 -2.25
CA GLU A 21 -2.71 4.43 -2.21
C GLU A 21 -4.12 3.81 -2.29
N GLU A 22 -4.95 4.14 -1.32
CA GLU A 22 -6.40 3.87 -1.33
C GLU A 22 -7.12 5.21 -1.16
N TYR A 23 -8.42 5.24 -1.42
CA TYR A 23 -9.28 6.38 -1.12
C TYR A 23 -10.57 5.90 -0.45
N ASP A 24 -11.20 6.77 0.34
CA ASP A 24 -12.42 6.44 1.08
C ASP A 24 -13.65 6.74 0.21
N ASP A 25 -14.18 5.70 -0.44
CA ASP A 25 -15.39 5.78 -1.29
C ASP A 25 -16.57 6.46 -0.59
N SER A 26 -16.78 6.19 0.70
CA SER A 26 -17.94 6.73 1.42
C SER A 26 -17.78 8.23 1.63
N LYS A 27 -16.59 8.70 1.97
CA LYS A 27 -16.29 10.13 2.09
C LYS A 27 -16.26 10.82 0.72
N ALA A 28 -15.68 10.19 -0.29
CA ALA A 28 -15.60 10.75 -1.64
C ALA A 28 -17.00 11.05 -2.19
N ASN A 29 -17.95 10.12 -2.01
CA ASN A 29 -19.35 10.32 -2.39
C ASN A 29 -20.00 11.53 -1.69
N MET A 30 -19.73 11.74 -0.40
CA MET A 30 -20.26 12.90 0.33
C MET A 30 -19.64 14.22 -0.15
N ILE A 31 -18.36 14.20 -0.52
CA ILE A 31 -17.62 15.38 -0.98
C ILE A 31 -18.00 15.75 -2.42
N VAL A 32 -18.28 14.77 -3.29
CA VAL A 32 -18.76 15.04 -4.66
C VAL A 32 -20.06 15.84 -4.65
N ASP A 33 -21.05 15.44 -3.85
CA ASP A 33 -22.33 16.18 -3.73
C ASP A 33 -22.08 17.62 -3.25
N HIS A 34 -21.08 17.84 -2.40
CA HIS A 34 -20.66 19.18 -1.99
C HIS A 34 -20.05 19.97 -3.15
N TYR A 35 -19.15 19.36 -3.94
CA TYR A 35 -18.48 20.02 -5.06
C TYR A 35 -19.40 20.37 -6.21
N GLU A 36 -20.35 19.50 -6.52
CA GLU A 36 -21.35 19.75 -7.55
C GLU A 36 -22.28 20.92 -7.18
N ARG A 37 -22.53 21.13 -5.88
CA ARG A 37 -23.40 22.21 -5.39
C ARG A 37 -22.72 23.56 -5.24
N LEU A 38 -21.46 23.59 -4.79
CA LEU A 38 -20.80 24.85 -4.40
C LEU A 38 -19.73 25.35 -5.38
N ASN A 39 -19.00 24.44 -6.03
CA ASN A 39 -17.84 24.83 -6.84
C ASN A 39 -18.11 24.81 -8.35
N TYR A 40 -19.33 24.47 -8.79
CA TYR A 40 -19.70 24.25 -10.19
C TYR A 40 -18.82 23.23 -10.92
N ALA A 41 -18.02 22.44 -10.20
CA ALA A 41 -17.33 21.28 -10.74
C ALA A 41 -18.39 20.20 -11.00
N GLN A 42 -18.49 19.70 -12.23
CA GLN A 42 -19.55 18.76 -12.61
C GLN A 42 -18.97 17.39 -12.97
N GLY A 43 -19.66 16.32 -12.55
CA GLY A 43 -19.36 14.96 -12.96
C GLY A 43 -17.95 14.53 -12.59
N ASN A 44 -17.18 14.09 -13.59
CA ASN A 44 -15.86 13.48 -13.38
C ASN A 44 -14.88 14.39 -12.64
N THR A 45 -14.93 15.71 -12.85
CA THR A 45 -14.02 16.64 -12.17
C THR A 45 -14.31 16.73 -10.67
N ALA A 46 -15.58 16.73 -10.27
CA ALA A 46 -15.95 16.71 -8.85
C ALA A 46 -15.52 15.38 -8.20
N TRP A 47 -15.66 14.28 -8.91
CA TRP A 47 -15.21 12.96 -8.46
C TRP A 47 -13.69 12.86 -8.32
N GLU A 48 -12.92 13.35 -9.29
CA GLU A 48 -11.46 13.40 -9.21
C GLU A 48 -11.00 14.21 -7.98
N MET A 49 -11.58 15.40 -7.76
CA MET A 49 -11.27 16.21 -6.59
C MET A 49 -11.60 15.48 -5.27
N ALA A 50 -12.76 14.84 -5.19
CA ALA A 50 -13.16 14.11 -3.99
C ALA A 50 -12.29 12.87 -3.72
N VAL A 51 -11.87 12.17 -4.77
CA VAL A 51 -10.90 11.06 -4.65
C VAL A 51 -9.57 11.59 -4.12
N GLU A 52 -9.00 12.63 -4.74
CA GLU A 52 -7.72 13.19 -4.30
C GLU A 52 -7.75 13.65 -2.83
N GLU A 53 -8.85 14.23 -2.36
CA GLU A 53 -8.98 14.68 -0.97
C GLU A 53 -9.16 13.55 0.03
N THR A 54 -9.66 12.41 -0.42
CA THR A 54 -9.91 11.25 0.44
C THR A 54 -8.87 10.16 0.30
N LYS A 55 -7.82 10.41 -0.50
CA LYS A 55 -6.68 9.52 -0.63
C LYS A 55 -5.91 9.42 0.67
N PHE A 56 -5.45 8.21 0.95
CA PHE A 56 -4.54 7.93 2.04
C PHE A 56 -3.59 6.80 1.67
N GLU A 57 -2.40 6.84 2.28
CA GLU A 57 -1.46 5.74 2.19
C GLU A 57 -1.82 4.67 3.22
N LYS A 58 -1.86 3.42 2.77
CA LYS A 58 -2.08 2.25 3.61
C LYS A 58 -0.87 1.35 3.58
N GLU A 59 -0.45 0.92 4.76
CA GLU A 59 0.65 -0.02 4.89
C GLU A 59 0.33 -1.36 4.20
N CYS A 60 1.31 -1.91 3.49
CA CYS A 60 1.17 -3.23 2.93
C CYS A 60 1.20 -4.29 4.04
N GLY A 61 0.04 -4.87 4.34
CA GLY A 61 -0.08 -5.95 5.33
C GLY A 61 0.70 -7.23 4.99
N LYS A 62 1.11 -7.45 3.73
CA LYS A 62 1.92 -8.62 3.34
C LYS A 62 3.39 -8.50 3.74
N CYS A 63 3.96 -7.30 3.67
CA CYS A 63 5.34 -7.05 4.06
C CYS A 63 5.47 -6.19 5.33
N HIS A 64 4.36 -5.80 5.95
CA HIS A 64 4.30 -4.92 7.12
C HIS A 64 5.12 -3.64 6.91
N GLY A 65 4.89 -2.95 5.79
CA GLY A 65 5.59 -1.69 5.48
C GLY A 65 7.01 -1.84 4.93
N ASN A 66 7.63 -3.03 5.01
CA ASN A 66 9.06 -3.19 4.69
C ASN A 66 9.40 -3.21 3.19
N GLY A 67 8.40 -3.31 2.31
CA GLY A 67 8.62 -3.45 0.85
C GLY A 67 9.21 -4.79 0.42
N SER A 68 9.64 -5.64 1.35
CA SER A 68 10.27 -6.94 1.09
C SER A 68 9.69 -8.03 1.98
N VAL A 69 9.81 -9.28 1.55
CA VAL A 69 9.37 -10.47 2.28
C VAL A 69 10.49 -11.50 2.29
N LEU A 70 10.60 -12.28 3.37
CA LEU A 70 11.56 -13.38 3.42
C LEU A 70 11.30 -14.36 2.26
N ASN A 71 12.37 -14.78 1.61
CA ASN A 71 12.32 -15.88 0.66
C ASN A 71 12.37 -17.23 1.41
N ALA A 72 12.35 -18.34 0.69
CA ALA A 72 12.34 -19.67 1.31
C ALA A 72 13.58 -19.94 2.20
N GLU A 73 14.74 -19.41 1.83
CA GLU A 73 15.98 -19.52 2.62
C GLU A 73 15.92 -18.65 3.88
N GLY A 74 15.50 -17.39 3.73
CA GLY A 74 15.30 -16.46 4.83
C GLY A 74 14.27 -16.95 5.83
N GLN A 75 13.18 -17.56 5.36
CA GLN A 75 12.14 -18.12 6.22
C GLN A 75 12.68 -19.29 7.06
N LYS A 76 13.50 -20.17 6.46
CA LYS A 76 14.15 -21.26 7.18
C LYS A 76 15.11 -20.73 8.25
N MET A 77 15.95 -19.76 7.90
CA MET A 77 16.90 -19.17 8.85
C MET A 77 16.18 -18.49 10.01
N TYR A 78 15.12 -17.73 9.74
CA TYR A 78 14.31 -17.09 10.77
C TYR A 78 13.66 -18.10 11.73
N GLN A 79 13.16 -19.22 11.20
CA GLN A 79 12.60 -20.29 12.02
C GLN A 79 13.64 -20.95 12.93
N GLU A 80 14.86 -21.19 12.43
CA GLU A 80 15.93 -21.73 13.28
C GLU A 80 16.35 -20.75 14.37
N LEU A 81 16.51 -19.46 14.03
CA LEU A 81 16.85 -18.42 15.02
C LEU A 81 15.80 -18.32 16.13
N LYS A 82 14.52 -18.44 15.79
CA LYS A 82 13.41 -18.43 16.76
C LYS A 82 13.43 -19.56 17.77
N LYS A 83 14.07 -20.70 17.47
CA LYS A 83 14.15 -21.83 18.43
C LYS A 83 15.19 -21.59 19.53
N HIS A 84 16.08 -20.62 19.33
CA HIS A 84 17.19 -20.30 20.23
C HIS A 84 17.06 -18.92 20.90
N ALA A 85 15.93 -18.23 20.66
CA ALA A 85 15.57 -16.94 21.27
C ALA A 85 14.57 -17.15 22.41
#